data_AF-A0A5B8MJL1-F1
#
_entry.id   AF-A0A5B8MJL1-F1
#
_cell.length_a   1.000
_cell.length_b   1.000
_cell.length_c   1.000
_cell.angle_alpha   90.00
_cell.angle_beta   90.00
_cell.angle_gamma   90.00
#
_symmetry.space_group_name_H-M   'P 1'
#
loop_
_entity.id
_entity.type
_entity.pdbx_description
1 polymer ?
#
loop_
_entity_poly.entity_id
_entity_poly.type
_entity_poly.pdbx_seq_one_letter_code
_entity_poly.pdbx_strand_id
1 'polypeptide(L)'
;MKLSIFKPKRAQVDEVLAGADRGLNYDAKCGTKDLEDASRVKDLKSRGYRICSRKVQVGHGWDDYRKAKSKLKAWEHVKLGWTAVVPDAPPKRGSDFCICARVLGIWITNPLNTV
;
A
#
# COMPACT_ATOMS: atom_id res chain seq x y z
N MET A 1 1.92 14.46 2.70
CA MET A 1 2.29 14.18 1.29
C MET A 1 3.37 15.19 0.88
N LYS A 2 4.51 14.74 0.35
CA LYS A 2 5.64 15.61 -0.08
C LYS A 2 5.90 15.44 -1.57
N LEU A 3 6.22 16.53 -2.25
CA LEU A 3 6.52 16.59 -3.68
C LEU A 3 8.04 16.71 -3.91
N SER A 4 8.56 16.08 -4.96
CA SER A 4 9.98 16.13 -5.33
C SER A 4 10.16 15.98 -6.84
N ILE A 5 11.16 16.64 -7.42
CA ILE A 5 11.52 16.45 -8.84
C ILE A 5 12.28 15.12 -9.04
N PHE A 6 13.09 14.74 -8.05
CA PHE A 6 13.86 13.50 -8.06
C PHE A 6 13.18 12.40 -7.26
N LYS A 7 13.53 11.14 -7.55
CA LYS A 7 13.06 10.00 -6.77
C LYS A 7 13.42 10.19 -5.29
N PRO A 8 12.45 10.13 -4.36
CA PRO A 8 12.71 10.36 -2.94
C PRO A 8 13.76 9.40 -2.40
N LYS A 9 14.76 9.94 -1.71
CA LYS A 9 15.78 9.18 -0.97
C LYS A 9 15.25 8.76 0.39
N ARG A 10 15.91 7.76 1.01
CA ARG A 10 15.53 7.23 2.33
C ARG A 10 15.35 8.33 3.39
N ALA A 11 16.32 9.23 3.52
CA ALA A 11 16.25 10.33 4.49
C ALA A 11 15.03 11.26 4.29
N GLN A 12 14.65 11.54 3.04
CA GLN A 12 13.48 12.37 2.74
C GLN A 12 12.17 11.65 3.09
N VAL A 13 12.14 10.33 2.92
CA VAL A 13 11.01 9.50 3.33
C VAL A 13 10.92 9.42 4.85
N ASP A 14 12.04 9.30 5.55
CA ASP A 14 12.07 9.23 7.01
C ASP A 14 11.55 10.53 7.64
N GLU A 15 11.87 11.68 7.05
CA GLU A 15 11.29 12.98 7.42
C GLU A 15 9.77 13.02 7.22
N VAL A 16 9.27 12.49 6.09
CA VAL A 16 7.83 12.41 5.80
C VAL A 16 7.11 11.48 6.78
N LEU A 17 7.73 10.36 7.16
CA LEU A 17 7.20 9.42 8.14
C LEU A 17 7.18 10.04 9.54
N ALA A 18 8.26 10.71 9.95
CA ALA A 18 8.34 11.37 11.26
C ALA A 18 7.35 12.52 11.42
N GLY A 19 7.07 13.26 10.34
CA GLY A 19 6.08 14.34 10.32
C GLY A 19 4.64 13.89 10.02
N ALA A 20 4.38 12.60 9.88
CA ALA A 20 3.05 12.09 9.57
C ALA A 20 2.17 12.05 10.83
N ASP A 21 1.57 13.19 11.15
CA ASP A 21 0.75 13.42 12.35
C ASP A 21 -0.68 12.83 12.27
N ARG A 22 -1.01 12.11 11.19
CA ARG A 22 -2.35 11.55 10.93
C ARG A 22 -2.25 10.10 10.48
N GLY A 23 -3.25 9.30 10.87
CA GLY A 23 -3.39 7.88 10.53
C GLY A 23 -2.90 7.58 9.11
N LEU A 24 -1.87 6.75 9.03
CA LEU A 24 -1.05 6.59 7.83
C LEU A 24 -1.79 5.94 6.65
N ASN A 25 -3.03 5.50 6.81
CA ASN A 25 -3.78 4.88 5.73
C ASN A 25 -4.93 5.79 5.27
N TYR A 26 -5.47 5.49 4.08
CA TYR A 26 -6.67 6.16 3.57
C TYR A 26 -7.80 6.19 4.62
N ASP A 27 -8.63 7.23 4.55
CA ASP A 27 -9.73 7.47 5.48
C ASP A 27 -10.48 6.17 5.82
N ALA A 28 -10.56 5.86 7.12
CA ALA A 28 -11.28 4.70 7.62
C ALA A 28 -12.74 4.68 7.12
N LYS A 29 -13.33 5.83 6.76
CA LYS A 29 -14.66 5.90 6.16
C LYS A 29 -14.78 5.06 4.89
N CYS A 30 -13.74 4.96 4.05
CA CYS A 30 -13.83 4.29 2.75
C CYS A 30 -12.77 3.20 2.53
N GLY A 31 -11.99 2.89 3.57
CA GLY A 31 -11.00 1.81 3.52
C GLY A 31 -11.60 0.41 3.54
N THR A 32 -10.78 -0.57 3.14
CA THR A 32 -11.09 -2.01 3.13
C THR A 32 -10.74 -2.72 4.45
N LYS A 33 -10.59 -1.96 5.54
CA LYS A 33 -10.35 -2.53 6.86
C LYS A 33 -11.65 -3.16 7.38
N ASP A 34 -11.52 -4.29 8.06
CA ASP A 34 -12.62 -4.98 8.76
C ASP A 34 -13.78 -5.39 7.81
N LEU A 35 -13.47 -5.81 6.57
CA LEU A 35 -14.49 -6.25 5.59
C LEU A 35 -15.14 -7.60 5.95
N GLU A 36 -14.63 -8.28 6.95
CA GLU A 36 -15.28 -9.41 7.62
C GLU A 36 -16.50 -9.00 8.45
N ASP A 37 -16.61 -7.73 8.85
CA ASP A 37 -17.79 -7.21 9.55
C ASP A 37 -18.94 -6.93 8.56
N ALA A 38 -20.03 -7.68 8.71
CA ALA A 38 -21.22 -7.56 7.87
C ALA A 38 -21.89 -6.18 7.97
N SER A 39 -21.84 -5.52 9.14
CA SER A 39 -22.39 -4.18 9.34
C SER A 39 -21.59 -3.14 8.55
N ARG A 40 -20.26 -3.27 8.56
CA ARG A 40 -19.34 -2.44 7.78
C ARG A 40 -19.55 -2.59 6.28
N VAL A 41 -19.70 -3.82 5.81
CA VAL A 41 -20.02 -4.12 4.41
C VAL A 41 -21.37 -3.51 4.00
N LYS A 42 -22.38 -3.57 4.87
CA LYS A 42 -23.70 -2.98 4.61
C LYS A 42 -23.64 -1.45 4.52
N ASP A 43 -22.90 -0.80 5.41
CA ASP A 43 -22.67 0.65 5.38
C ASP A 43 -21.92 1.11 4.11
N LEU A 44 -20.89 0.37 3.69
CA LEU A 44 -20.20 0.69 2.43
C LEU A 44 -21.15 0.58 1.23
N LYS A 45 -21.98 -0.48 1.20
CA LYS A 45 -22.97 -0.66 0.12
C LYS A 45 -24.05 0.44 0.12
N SER A 46 -24.54 0.88 1.28
CA SER A 46 -25.56 1.94 1.34
C SER A 46 -25.02 3.28 0.82
N ARG A 47 -23.70 3.49 0.91
CA ARG A 47 -23.00 4.64 0.33
C ARG A 47 -22.60 4.46 -1.15
N GLY A 48 -23.04 3.39 -1.81
CA GLY A 48 -22.81 3.13 -3.23
C GLY A 48 -21.51 2.39 -3.58
N TYR A 49 -20.73 1.93 -2.59
CA TYR A 49 -19.50 1.18 -2.86
C TYR A 49 -19.80 -0.26 -3.30
N ARG A 50 -19.05 -0.75 -4.30
CA ARG A 50 -19.06 -2.17 -4.70
C ARG A 50 -17.96 -2.93 -3.96
N ILE A 51 -18.36 -3.93 -3.18
CA ILE A 51 -17.41 -4.83 -2.50
C ILE A 51 -17.08 -6.00 -3.43
N CYS A 52 -15.82 -6.09 -3.85
CA CYS A 52 -15.32 -7.19 -4.68
C CYS A 52 -14.57 -8.21 -3.83
N SER A 53 -15.10 -9.42 -3.71
CA SER A 53 -14.49 -10.56 -3.02
C SER A 53 -13.97 -11.63 -3.98
N ARG A 54 -13.71 -11.26 -5.25
CA ARG A 54 -13.26 -12.20 -6.28
C ARG A 54 -11.88 -12.75 -5.90
N LYS A 55 -11.81 -14.07 -5.72
CA LYS A 55 -10.55 -14.81 -5.55
C LYS A 55 -10.16 -15.39 -6.90
N VAL A 56 -8.88 -15.25 -7.26
CA VAL A 56 -8.31 -15.80 -8.49
C VAL A 56 -7.09 -16.62 -8.11
N GLN A 57 -7.01 -17.84 -8.65
CA GLN A 57 -5.82 -18.68 -8.46
C GLN A 57 -4.69 -18.15 -9.34
N VAL A 58 -3.57 -17.80 -8.71
CA VAL A 58 -2.39 -17.23 -9.38
C VAL A 58 -1.26 -18.25 -9.62
N GLY A 59 -1.43 -19.48 -9.13
CA GLY A 59 -0.46 -20.57 -9.23
C GLY A 59 -0.90 -21.80 -8.42
N HIS A 60 -0.11 -22.87 -8.47
CA HIS A 60 -0.37 -24.11 -7.74
C HIS A 60 0.93 -24.74 -7.19
N GLY A 61 0.84 -25.33 -6.00
CA GLY A 61 1.96 -26.04 -5.37
C GLY A 61 2.99 -25.15 -4.67
N TRP A 62 4.00 -25.80 -4.11
CA TRP A 62 4.99 -25.15 -3.25
C TRP A 62 5.91 -24.17 -3.98
N ASP A 63 6.23 -24.43 -5.24
CA ASP A 63 7.15 -23.59 -5.98
C ASP A 63 6.53 -22.24 -6.35
N ASP A 64 5.28 -22.26 -6.83
CA ASP A 64 4.52 -21.03 -7.07
C ASP A 64 4.30 -20.24 -5.79
N TYR A 65 3.99 -20.91 -4.68
CA TYR A 65 3.87 -20.27 -3.37
C TYR A 65 5.17 -19.53 -2.97
N ARG A 66 6.34 -20.18 -3.09
CA ARG A 66 7.63 -19.56 -2.76
C ARG A 66 7.95 -18.38 -3.66
N LYS A 67 7.70 -18.50 -4.96
CA LYS A 67 7.88 -17.40 -5.94
C LYS A 67 6.97 -16.22 -5.61
N ALA A 68 5.68 -16.46 -5.37
CA ALA A 68 4.72 -15.42 -5.01
C ALA A 68 5.12 -14.72 -3.70
N LYS A 69 5.51 -15.49 -2.67
CA LYS A 69 5.98 -14.95 -1.39
C LYS A 69 7.23 -14.10 -1.54
N SER A 70 8.20 -14.53 -2.35
CA SER A 70 9.41 -13.76 -2.64
C SER A 70 9.09 -12.43 -3.32
N LYS A 71 8.22 -12.44 -4.34
CA LYS A 71 7.78 -11.21 -5.04
C LYS A 71 7.00 -10.26 -4.14
N LEU A 72 6.15 -10.78 -3.25
CA LEU A 72 5.44 -9.96 -2.27
C LEU A 72 6.40 -9.30 -1.27
N LYS A 73 7.40 -10.05 -0.78
CA LYS A 73 8.45 -9.52 0.13
C LYS A 73 9.31 -8.44 -0.54
N ALA A 74 9.48 -8.50 -1.84
CA ALA A 74 10.23 -7.52 -2.63
C ALA A 74 9.35 -6.39 -3.19
N TRP A 75 8.08 -6.27 -2.76
CA TRP A 75 7.13 -5.24 -3.23
C TRP A 75 6.91 -5.22 -4.76
N GLU A 76 7.12 -6.33 -5.46
CA GLU A 76 7.07 -6.36 -6.93
C GLU A 76 5.71 -5.91 -7.50
N HIS A 77 4.62 -6.21 -6.79
CA HIS A 77 3.27 -5.78 -7.14
C HIS A 77 3.07 -4.25 -7.08
N VAL A 78 3.96 -3.53 -6.39
CA VAL A 78 3.98 -2.06 -6.33
C VAL A 78 4.98 -1.48 -7.31
N LYS A 79 5.97 -2.22 -7.82
CA LYS A 79 7.07 -1.70 -8.67
C LYS A 79 6.69 -1.63 -10.16
N LEU A 80 5.73 -0.77 -10.51
CA LEU A 80 5.17 -0.64 -11.86
C LEU A 80 6.00 0.28 -12.80
N GLY A 81 7.27 0.56 -12.48
CA GLY A 81 8.15 1.46 -13.24
C GLY A 81 7.92 2.96 -12.98
N TRP A 82 6.72 3.37 -12.56
CA TRP A 82 6.42 4.73 -12.10
C TRP A 82 6.24 4.82 -10.59
N THR A 83 6.41 3.72 -9.86
CA THR A 83 6.22 3.62 -8.41
C THR A 83 7.40 2.94 -7.73
N ALA A 84 7.59 3.25 -6.45
CA ALA A 84 8.59 2.63 -5.59
C ALA A 84 8.10 2.60 -4.14
N VAL A 85 8.67 1.69 -3.35
CA VAL A 85 8.44 1.59 -1.90
C VAL A 85 9.71 2.00 -1.16
N VAL A 86 9.58 2.80 -0.11
CA VAL A 86 10.69 3.23 0.74
C VAL A 86 10.24 3.16 2.21
N PRO A 87 10.89 2.38 3.09
CA PRO A 87 12.02 1.49 2.79
C PRO A 87 11.55 0.30 1.96
N ASP A 88 12.38 -0.18 1.04
CA ASP A 88 12.16 -1.44 0.30
C ASP A 88 12.50 -2.65 1.19
N ALA A 89 11.96 -2.65 2.41
CA ALA A 89 12.10 -3.71 3.40
C ALA A 89 10.88 -4.65 3.31
N PRO A 90 11.03 -5.95 3.61
CA PRO A 90 9.90 -6.88 3.58
C PRO A 90 8.70 -6.37 4.38
N PRO A 91 7.46 -6.52 3.87
CA PRO A 91 6.27 -6.08 4.59
C PRO A 91 6.20 -6.82 5.94
N LYS A 92 6.17 -6.06 7.03
CA LYS A 92 5.97 -6.57 8.38
C LYS A 92 4.80 -5.83 8.99
N ARG A 93 3.80 -6.55 9.50
CA ARG A 93 2.61 -5.96 10.11
C ARG A 93 2.96 -4.83 11.09
N GLY A 94 2.22 -3.73 11.00
CA GLY A 94 2.42 -2.51 11.77
C GLY A 94 3.63 -1.68 11.35
N SER A 95 4.32 -1.98 10.25
CA SER A 95 5.46 -1.19 9.80
C SER A 95 5.03 -0.03 8.92
N ASP A 96 5.68 1.11 9.14
CA ASP A 96 5.48 2.32 8.35
C ASP A 96 6.39 2.34 7.13
N PHE A 97 5.83 2.76 6.01
CA PHE A 97 6.54 2.87 4.74
C PHE A 97 5.92 3.97 3.89
N CYS A 98 6.59 4.35 2.81
CA CYS A 98 6.05 5.26 1.82
C CYS A 98 5.92 4.55 0.48
N ILE A 99 4.78 4.74 -0.19
CA ILE A 99 4.68 4.57 -1.63
C ILE A 99 5.06 5.89 -2.27
N CYS A 100 6.11 5.85 -3.09
CA CYS A 100 6.54 6.96 -3.92
C CYS A 100 6.03 6.74 -5.34
N ALA A 101 5.30 7.69 -5.90
CA ALA A 101 4.77 7.61 -7.27
C ALA A 101 5.26 8.78 -8.11
N ARG A 102 5.65 8.53 -9.36
CA ARG A 102 6.00 9.54 -10.34
C ARG A 102 4.79 9.84 -11.22
N VAL A 103 4.22 11.02 -11.07
CA VAL A 103 3.03 11.49 -11.79
C VAL A 103 3.38 12.81 -12.45
N LEU A 104 3.17 12.92 -13.77
CA LEU A 104 3.47 14.12 -14.56
C LEU A 104 4.90 14.67 -14.34
N GLY A 105 5.88 13.77 -14.17
CA GLY A 105 7.28 14.14 -13.94
C GLY A 105 7.63 14.51 -12.49
N ILE A 106 6.65 14.56 -11.58
CA ILE A 106 6.85 14.88 -10.16
C ILE A 106 6.69 13.61 -9.32
N TRP A 107 7.57 13.42 -8.36
CA TRP A 107 7.45 12.38 -7.34
C TRP A 107 6.59 12.84 -6.17
N ILE A 108 5.61 12.01 -5.84
CA ILE A 108 4.71 12.16 -4.70
C ILE A 108 5.07 11.08 -3.69
N THR A 109 5.20 11.45 -2.42
CA THR A 109 5.45 10.52 -1.31
C THR A 109 4.21 10.39 -0.43
N ASN A 110 3.65 9.19 -0.39
CA ASN A 110 2.48 8.86 0.43
C ASN A 110 2.87 7.91 1.56
N PRO A 111 2.89 8.36 2.83
CA PRO A 111 3.17 7.50 3.96
C PRO A 111 1.98 6.58 4.23
N LEU A 112 2.27 5.32 4.59
CA LEU A 112 1.34 4.20 4.75
C LEU A 112 1.79 3.27 5.89
N ASN A 113 0.86 2.47 6.40
CA ASN A 113 1.14 1.43 7.41
C ASN A 113 0.54 0.09 6.97
N THR A 114 1.31 -0.99 7.13
CA THR A 114 0.81 -2.35 6.86
C THR A 114 -0.13 -2.82 7.99
N VAL A 115 -1.43 -2.92 7.72
CA VAL A 115 -2.46 -3.41 8.67
C VAL A 115 -2.58 -4.93 8.73
#